data_AF-A0A7S3WJZ4-F1
#
_entry.id   AF-A0A7S3WJZ4-F1
#
_cell.length_a   1.000
_cell.length_b   1.000
_cell.length_c   1.000
_cell.angle_alpha   90.00
_cell.angle_beta   90.00
_cell.angle_gamma   90.00
#
_symmetry.space_group_name_H-M   'P 1'
#
loop_
_entity.id
_entity.type
_entity.pdbx_description
1 polymer ?
#
loop_
_entity_poly.entity_id
_entity_poly.type
_entity_poly.pdbx_seq_one_letter_code
_entity_poly.pdbx_strand_id
1 'polypeptide(L)'
;ILGRDLPDGNYRELETSGAKQKSQGGKAVLIGFTNVNAWILTITYGFCFGVELTMNNKAVLYFYRYYGVTPQIAGVLGSCFGLMNLFARSWGGMLSDMLNAKFGMRGRLWSCWIIQTLEGMMCLIMG
;
A
#
# COMPACT_ATOMS: atom_id res chain seq x y z
N ILE A 1 -19.42 -24.00 -28.41
CA ILE A 1 -19.76 -23.87 -26.98
C ILE A 1 -18.65 -23.03 -26.35
N LEU A 2 -18.88 -21.72 -26.31
CA LEU A 2 -17.89 -20.72 -25.91
C LEU A 2 -18.02 -20.53 -24.39
N GLY A 3 -16.94 -20.80 -23.65
CA GLY A 3 -16.93 -20.74 -22.19
C GLY A 3 -17.33 -19.35 -21.68
N ARG A 4 -18.33 -19.30 -20.79
CA ARG A 4 -18.72 -18.10 -20.05
C ARG A 4 -17.79 -17.96 -18.86
N ASP A 5 -16.89 -16.99 -18.89
CA ASP A 5 -15.84 -16.81 -17.88
C ASP A 5 -16.28 -16.18 -16.53
N LEU A 6 -17.55 -15.82 -16.29
CA LEU A 6 -18.10 -15.58 -14.93
C LEU A 6 -19.64 -15.40 -14.97
N PRO A 7 -20.37 -15.66 -13.86
CA PRO A 7 -21.83 -15.43 -13.72
C PRO A 7 -22.35 -14.00 -13.97
N ASP A 8 -21.48 -13.00 -14.23
CA ASP A 8 -21.88 -11.59 -14.39
C ASP A 8 -21.39 -10.97 -15.71
N GLY A 9 -21.59 -11.67 -16.83
CA GLY A 9 -21.61 -11.02 -18.14
C GLY A 9 -20.27 -10.55 -18.71
N ASN A 10 -20.35 -10.16 -19.97
CA ASN A 10 -19.23 -9.92 -20.88
C ASN A 10 -18.41 -8.70 -20.43
N TYR A 11 -17.08 -8.73 -20.60
CA TYR A 11 -16.14 -7.63 -20.28
C TYR A 11 -16.57 -6.24 -20.79
N ARG A 12 -17.39 -6.22 -21.86
CA ARG A 12 -17.97 -5.02 -22.48
C ARG A 12 -19.03 -4.32 -21.61
N GLU A 13 -19.69 -5.01 -20.67
CA GLU A 13 -20.65 -4.40 -19.74
C GLU A 13 -19.97 -3.80 -18.49
N LEU A 14 -18.85 -4.37 -18.04
CA LEU A 14 -18.04 -3.83 -16.94
C LEU A 14 -17.30 -2.51 -17.30
N GLU A 15 -17.13 -2.21 -18.59
CA GLU A 15 -16.69 -0.89 -19.06
C GLU A 15 -17.83 0.15 -19.01
N THR A 16 -19.09 -0.30 -19.03
CA THR A 16 -20.29 0.54 -19.04
C THR A 16 -20.76 0.89 -17.61
N SER A 17 -20.41 0.07 -16.61
CA SER A 17 -20.78 0.24 -15.20
C SER A 17 -19.79 1.10 -14.37
N GLY A 18 -18.74 1.67 -14.97
CA GLY A 18 -17.83 2.60 -14.29
C GLY A 18 -16.90 1.97 -13.24
N ALA A 19 -16.82 0.63 -13.16
CA ALA A 19 -15.97 -0.08 -12.20
C ALA A 19 -14.49 -0.21 -12.65
N LYS A 20 -14.18 0.07 -13.92
CA LYS A 20 -12.82 0.26 -14.42
C LYS A 20 -12.80 1.34 -15.49
N GLN A 21 -12.59 2.60 -15.11
CA GLN A 21 -12.30 3.62 -16.10
C GLN A 21 -10.85 3.44 -16.59
N LYS A 22 -10.68 2.91 -17.80
CA LYS A 22 -9.46 3.09 -18.59
C LYS A 22 -9.40 4.56 -19.02
N SER A 23 -9.12 5.45 -18.07
CA SER A 23 -9.06 6.88 -18.34
C SER A 23 -7.62 7.25 -18.67
N GLN A 24 -7.43 7.73 -19.89
CA GLN A 24 -6.29 8.54 -20.33
C GLN A 24 -5.66 9.29 -19.12
N GLY A 25 -4.44 8.91 -18.73
CA GLY A 25 -3.84 9.30 -17.46
C GLY A 25 -3.92 10.81 -17.14
N GLY A 26 -3.93 11.67 -18.15
CA GLY A 26 -4.10 13.12 -17.98
C GLY A 26 -5.48 13.56 -17.44
N LYS A 27 -6.59 12.93 -17.86
CA LYS A 27 -7.94 13.29 -17.36
C LYS A 27 -8.21 12.69 -15.98
N ALA A 28 -7.67 11.52 -15.70
CA ALA A 28 -7.73 10.91 -14.37
C ALA A 28 -6.97 11.73 -13.32
N VAL A 29 -5.80 12.30 -13.67
CA VAL A 29 -5.04 13.19 -12.79
C VAL A 29 -5.79 14.49 -12.53
N LEU A 30 -6.41 15.10 -13.55
CA LEU A 30 -7.19 16.33 -13.39
C LEU A 30 -8.44 16.11 -12.52
N ILE A 31 -9.16 15.01 -12.73
CA ILE A 31 -10.32 14.63 -11.91
C ILE A 31 -9.90 14.22 -10.49
N GLY A 32 -8.72 13.61 -10.34
CA GLY A 32 -8.11 13.30 -9.05
C GLY A 32 -7.77 14.57 -8.26
N PHE A 33 -7.22 15.59 -8.90
CA PHE A 33 -6.89 16.87 -8.26
C PHE A 33 -8.10 17.61 -7.69
N THR A 34 -9.27 17.47 -8.31
CA THR A 34 -10.53 18.08 -7.83
C THR A 34 -11.19 17.27 -6.70
N ASN A 35 -10.78 16.01 -6.49
CA ASN A 35 -11.37 15.13 -5.48
C ASN A 35 -10.63 15.19 -4.14
N VAL A 36 -11.33 15.64 -3.09
CA VAL A 36 -10.82 15.68 -1.71
C VAL A 36 -10.37 14.29 -1.22
N ASN A 37 -11.08 13.22 -1.60
CA ASN A 37 -10.71 11.85 -1.24
C ASN A 37 -9.36 11.41 -1.83
N ALA A 38 -9.04 11.87 -3.05
CA ALA A 38 -7.77 11.53 -3.70
C ALA A 38 -6.59 12.24 -3.02
N TRP A 39 -6.79 13.48 -2.55
CA TRP A 39 -5.80 14.20 -1.75
C TRP A 39 -5.51 13.53 -0.41
N ILE A 40 -6.53 13.08 0.31
CA ILE A 40 -6.36 12.38 1.60
C ILE A 40 -5.54 11.09 1.40
N LEU A 41 -5.86 10.30 0.36
CA LEU A 41 -5.10 9.10 0.01
C LEU A 41 -3.67 9.42 -0.42
N THR A 42 -3.46 10.50 -1.17
CA THR A 42 -2.14 10.95 -1.61
C THR A 42 -1.26 11.37 -0.43
N ILE A 43 -1.81 12.14 0.51
CA ILE A 43 -1.10 12.56 1.73
C ILE A 43 -0.77 11.34 2.59
N THR A 44 -1.73 10.44 2.79
CA THR A 44 -1.53 9.20 3.57
C THR A 44 -0.43 8.33 2.95
N TYR A 45 -0.47 8.15 1.63
CA TYR A 45 0.58 7.42 0.91
C TYR A 45 1.96 8.08 1.03
N GLY A 46 2.00 9.42 0.90
CA GLY A 46 3.22 10.20 1.06
C GLY A 46 3.81 10.08 2.47
N PHE A 47 2.96 10.04 3.50
CA PHE A 47 3.38 9.84 4.88
C PHE A 47 4.01 8.46 5.11
N CYS A 48 3.33 7.37 4.73
CA CYS A 48 3.90 6.01 4.84
C CYS A 48 5.24 5.90 4.10
N PHE A 49 5.31 6.43 2.87
CA PHE A 49 6.55 6.39 2.09
C PHE A 49 7.68 7.19 2.75
N GLY A 50 7.38 8.34 3.37
CA GLY A 50 8.36 9.15 4.10
C GLY A 50 8.91 8.45 5.34
N VAL A 51 8.05 7.77 6.11
CA VAL A 51 8.45 6.95 7.26
C VAL A 51 9.36 5.81 6.81
N GLU A 52 8.98 5.10 5.74
CA GLU A 52 9.74 3.99 5.20
C GLU A 52 11.14 4.40 4.71
N LEU A 53 11.25 5.56 4.06
CA LEU A 53 12.52 6.12 3.63
C LEU A 53 13.42 6.48 4.82
N THR A 54 12.84 7.08 5.86
CA THR A 54 13.56 7.48 7.07
C THR A 54 14.07 6.26 7.84
N MET A 55 13.25 5.21 7.97
CA MET A 55 13.64 3.94 8.61
C MET A 55 14.75 3.25 7.83
N ASN A 56 14.66 3.13 6.50
CA ASN A 56 15.73 2.52 5.70
C ASN A 56 17.06 3.29 5.82
N ASN A 57 17.01 4.63 5.89
CA ASN A 57 18.20 5.45 6.04
C ASN A 57 18.86 5.30 7.44
N LYS A 58 18.05 5.15 8.50
CA LYS A 58 18.53 5.07 9.88
C LYS A 58 18.76 3.65 10.39
N ALA A 59 18.18 2.62 9.76
CA ALA A 59 18.23 1.23 10.23
C ALA A 59 19.67 0.71 10.41
N VAL A 60 20.52 0.86 9.38
CA VAL A 60 21.92 0.38 9.44
C VAL A 60 22.70 1.08 10.55
N LEU A 61 22.51 2.40 10.70
CA LEU A 61 23.17 3.18 11.74
C LEU A 61 22.66 2.79 13.15
N TYR A 62 21.37 2.48 13.28
CA TYR A 62 20.76 2.05 14.53
C TYR A 62 21.32 0.70 14.98
N PHE A 63 21.39 -0.30 14.10
CA PHE A 63 22.00 -1.59 14.42
C PHE A 63 23.49 -1.43 14.77
N TYR A 64 24.22 -0.58 14.06
CA TYR A 64 25.64 -0.33 14.36
C TYR A 64 25.85 0.32 15.73
N ARG A 65 25.12 1.39 16.07
CA ARG A 65 25.33 2.14 17.32
C ARG A 65 24.69 1.50 18.55
N TYR A 66 23.51 0.90 18.42
CA TYR A 66 22.74 0.43 19.57
C TYR A 66 23.05 -1.03 19.93
N TYR A 67 23.28 -1.87 18.92
CA TYR A 67 23.59 -3.29 19.10
C TYR A 67 25.09 -3.61 18.92
N GLY A 68 25.91 -2.62 18.56
CA GLY A 68 27.37 -2.80 18.41
C GLY A 68 27.77 -3.81 17.33
N VAL A 69 26.87 -4.10 16.37
CA VAL A 69 27.07 -5.16 15.38
C VAL A 69 28.05 -4.70 14.30
N THR A 70 28.91 -5.61 13.85
CA THR A 70 29.88 -5.38 12.77
C THR A 70 29.17 -4.84 11.50
N PRO A 71 29.73 -3.84 10.78
CA PRO A 71 29.06 -3.17 9.66
C PRO A 71 28.61 -4.12 8.54
N GLN A 72 29.29 -5.24 8.36
CA GLN A 72 28.88 -6.31 7.44
C GLN A 72 27.49 -6.87 7.81
N ILE A 73 27.24 -7.16 9.09
CA ILE A 73 25.98 -7.74 9.58
C ILE A 73 24.88 -6.67 9.58
N ALA A 74 25.22 -5.42 9.95
CA ALA A 74 24.28 -4.30 9.87
C ALA A 74 23.82 -4.03 8.42
N GLY A 75 24.72 -4.18 7.44
CA GLY A 75 24.41 -4.09 6.02
C GLY A 75 23.47 -5.20 5.54
N VAL A 76 23.70 -6.46 5.98
CA VAL A 76 22.80 -7.59 5.69
C VAL A 76 21.41 -7.36 6.29
N LEU A 77 21.32 -6.90 7.54
CA LEU A 77 20.05 -6.60 8.19
C LEU A 77 19.31 -5.44 7.50
N GLY A 78 20.01 -4.38 7.12
CA GLY A 78 19.43 -3.26 6.36
C GLY A 78 18.91 -3.70 4.98
N SER A 79 19.63 -4.57 4.29
CA SER A 79 19.18 -5.11 2.99
C SER A 79 18.02 -6.09 3.12
N CYS A 80 17.96 -6.91 4.18
CA CYS A 80 16.77 -7.70 4.50
C CYS A 80 15.54 -6.81 4.80
N PHE A 81 15.73 -5.71 5.52
CA PHE A 81 14.66 -4.75 5.80
C PHE A 81 14.15 -4.09 4.50
N GLY A 82 15.04 -3.69 3.60
CA GLY A 82 14.65 -3.19 2.28
C GLY A 82 13.92 -4.24 1.43
N LEU A 83 14.34 -5.51 1.49
CA LEU A 83 13.70 -6.62 0.79
C LEU A 83 12.27 -6.89 1.31
N MET A 84 12.03 -6.70 2.61
CA MET A 84 10.72 -6.84 3.22
C MET A 84 9.67 -5.95 2.52
N ASN A 85 10.04 -4.76 2.06
CA ASN A 85 9.10 -3.82 1.43
C ASN A 85 8.51 -4.36 0.11
N LEU A 86 9.27 -5.18 -0.64
CA LEU A 86 8.75 -5.85 -1.84
C LEU A 86 7.66 -6.88 -1.48
N PHE A 87 7.86 -7.62 -0.39
CA PHE A 87 6.87 -8.59 0.09
C PHE A 87 5.69 -7.91 0.77
N ALA A 88 5.92 -6.86 1.56
CA ALA A 88 4.88 -6.08 2.24
C ALA A 88 3.87 -5.51 1.23
N ARG A 89 4.34 -5.08 0.06
CA ARG A 89 3.47 -4.58 -1.01
C ARG A 89 2.56 -5.67 -1.59
N SER A 90 3.08 -6.86 -1.87
CA SER A 90 2.24 -7.99 -2.32
C SER A 90 1.25 -8.41 -1.23
N TRP A 91 1.72 -8.51 0.01
CA TRP A 91 0.91 -8.94 1.14
C TRP A 91 -0.24 -7.97 1.44
N GLY A 92 0.04 -6.65 1.41
CA GLY A 92 -0.97 -5.61 1.55
C GLY A 92 -2.02 -5.65 0.44
N GLY A 93 -1.61 -5.97 -0.79
CA GLY A 93 -2.53 -6.20 -1.92
C GLY A 93 -3.47 -7.38 -1.67
N MET A 94 -2.92 -8.53 -1.26
CA MET A 94 -3.71 -9.72 -0.93
C MET A 94 -4.70 -9.46 0.22
N LEU A 95 -4.25 -8.81 1.30
CA LEU A 95 -5.12 -8.43 2.42
C LEU A 95 -6.27 -7.51 1.98
N SER A 96 -5.95 -6.49 1.18
CA SER A 96 -6.92 -5.54 0.65
C SER A 96 -7.95 -6.22 -0.26
N ASP A 97 -7.50 -7.15 -1.11
CA ASP A 97 -8.38 -7.89 -2.03
C ASP A 97 -9.27 -8.90 -1.28
N MET A 98 -8.75 -9.57 -0.24
CA MET A 98 -9.54 -10.45 0.63
C MET A 98 -10.64 -9.69 1.38
N LEU A 99 -10.32 -8.49 1.89
CA LEU A 99 -11.29 -7.65 2.59
C LEU A 99 -12.29 -6.99 1.62
N ASN A 100 -11.87 -6.69 0.39
CA ASN A 100 -12.76 -6.24 -0.68
C ASN A 100 -13.76 -7.32 -1.09
N ALA A 101 -13.32 -8.58 -1.18
CA ALA A 101 -14.20 -9.71 -1.51
C ALA A 101 -15.29 -9.92 -0.44
N LYS A 102 -14.99 -9.61 0.83
CA LYS A 102 -15.90 -9.83 1.96
C LYS A 102 -16.80 -8.62 2.30
N PHE A 103 -16.32 -7.40 2.12
CA PHE A 103 -17.00 -6.16 2.54
C PHE A 103 -17.18 -5.11 1.43
N GLY A 104 -16.85 -5.45 0.19
CA GLY A 104 -16.91 -4.54 -0.96
C GLY A 104 -15.94 -3.37 -0.84
N MET A 105 -16.22 -2.28 -1.58
CA MET A 105 -15.32 -1.13 -1.71
C MET A 105 -15.05 -0.38 -0.39
N ARG A 106 -15.97 -0.50 0.59
CA ARG A 106 -15.78 0.00 1.96
C ARG A 106 -14.72 -0.81 2.71
N GLY A 107 -14.62 -2.11 2.46
CA GLY A 107 -13.63 -3.01 3.07
C GLY A 107 -12.19 -2.60 2.79
N ARG A 108 -11.89 -2.11 1.58
CA ARG A 108 -10.56 -1.59 1.23
C ARG A 108 -10.18 -0.36 2.05
N LEU A 109 -11.12 0.57 2.24
CA LEU A 109 -10.88 1.79 3.02
C LEU A 109 -10.67 1.46 4.50
N TRP A 110 -11.48 0.56 5.06
CA TRP A 110 -11.30 0.07 6.44
C TRP A 110 -9.96 -0.65 6.62
N SER A 111 -9.52 -1.45 5.64
CA SER A 111 -8.20 -2.09 5.69
C SER A 111 -7.08 -1.07 5.72
N CYS A 112 -7.11 -0.05 4.86
CA CYS A 112 -6.12 1.03 4.89
C CYS A 112 -6.13 1.76 6.23
N TRP A 113 -7.32 2.09 6.76
CA TRP A 113 -7.44 2.84 8.00
C TRP A 113 -6.94 2.05 9.22
N ILE A 114 -7.27 0.76 9.33
CA ILE A 114 -6.80 -0.10 10.43
C ILE A 114 -5.28 -0.26 10.38
N ILE A 115 -4.70 -0.51 9.20
CA ILE A 115 -3.25 -0.66 9.07
C ILE A 115 -2.54 0.65 9.39
N GLN A 116 -3.05 1.79 8.93
CA GLN A 116 -2.47 3.11 9.21
C GLN A 116 -2.51 3.47 10.69
N THR A 117 -3.63 3.20 11.36
CA THR A 117 -3.77 3.47 12.81
C THR A 117 -2.89 2.54 13.64
N LEU A 118 -2.75 1.28 13.24
CA LEU A 118 -1.83 0.34 13.87
C LEU A 118 -0.37 0.78 13.71
N GLU A 119 0.05 1.18 12.50
CA GLU A 119 1.40 1.72 12.23
C GLU A 119 1.67 2.94 13.12
N GLY A 120 0.75 3.91 13.15
CA GLY A 120 0.88 5.11 13.97
C GLY A 120 0.97 4.79 15.47
N MET A 121 0.17 3.85 15.97
CA MET A 121 0.25 3.38 17.36
C MET A 121 1.59 2.72 17.67
N MET A 122 2.12 1.89 16.76
CA MET A 122 3.41 1.25 16.95
C MET A 122 4.55 2.28 17.00
N CYS A 123 4.50 3.32 16.15
CA CYS A 123 5.46 4.42 16.21
C CYS A 123 5.42 5.18 17.55
N LEU A 124 4.24 5.41 18.13
CA LEU A 124 4.08 6.08 19.43
C LEU A 124 4.55 5.22 20.61
N ILE A 125 4.40 3.90 20.53
CA ILE A 125 4.85 3.00 21.61
C ILE A 125 6.37 2.85 21.62
N MET A 126 6.99 2.90 20.43
CA MET A 126 8.41 2.59 20.25
C MET A 126 9.32 3.84 20.26
N GLY A 127 8.75 5.02 20.02
CA GLY A 127 9.45 6.32 20.09
C GLY A 127 9.32 6.97 21.46
#